data_AF-A0A3A0G2F4-F1
#
_entry.id   AF-A0A3A0G2F4-F1
#
_cell.length_a   1.000
_cell.length_b   1.000
_cell.length_c   1.000
_cell.angle_alpha   90.00
_cell.angle_beta   90.00
_cell.angle_gamma   90.00
#
_symmetry.space_group_name_H-M   'P 1'
#
loop_
_entity.id
_entity.type
_entity.pdbx_description
1 polymer ?
#
loop_
_entity_poly.entity_id
_entity_poly.type
_entity_poly.pdbx_seq_one_letter_code
_entity_poly.pdbx_strand_id
1 'polypeptide(L)'
;MEQFDLTTNEGLKAACGRVGPAQNWGDLHGWSEEVAKFIQLVRDTNEEDRSSSDFQWMLWETNPIAHVGQCRISVASALHDPHFRRWLAERSMAGLPTASAPRLAFLRDLHRDIEARLVGFVGRRMPHLKVFRVIAALHPEAMTTIASREHLAELTRAMGAGRPLEDLERHVWVRERFDAVIGLPVRSTRDLAFRMTLPWMVLLDHRKQAEPSPH
;
A
#
# COMPACT_ATOMS: atom_id res chain seq x y z
N MET A 1 -2.79 29.15 -9.30
CA MET A 1 -2.03 28.66 -8.13
C MET A 1 -0.95 27.74 -8.69
N GLU A 2 0.33 27.96 -8.38
CA GLU A 2 1.42 27.20 -9.01
C GLU A 2 1.38 25.73 -8.60
N GLN A 3 1.55 24.86 -9.60
CA GLN A 3 1.63 23.42 -9.41
C GLN A 3 3.03 23.04 -8.93
N PHE A 4 3.13 22.22 -7.88
CA PHE A 4 4.43 21.75 -7.42
C PHE A 4 5.03 20.71 -8.38
N ASP A 5 6.30 20.88 -8.71
CA ASP A 5 7.07 19.92 -9.50
C ASP A 5 7.47 18.71 -8.65
N LEU A 6 6.70 17.62 -8.75
CA LEU A 6 6.94 16.39 -8.00
C LEU A 6 8.21 15.63 -8.45
N THR A 7 8.85 16.02 -9.55
CA THR A 7 10.10 15.41 -10.01
C THR A 7 11.29 15.80 -9.15
N THR A 8 11.23 16.97 -8.51
CA THR A 8 12.27 17.48 -7.60
C THR A 8 12.01 17.09 -6.15
N ASN A 9 13.06 17.04 -5.34
CA ASN A 9 12.91 16.79 -3.89
C ASN A 9 12.23 17.99 -3.21
N GLU A 10 12.57 19.20 -3.64
CA GLU A 10 12.03 20.46 -3.13
C GLU A 10 10.53 20.55 -3.41
N GLY A 11 10.10 20.28 -4.65
CA GLY A 11 8.70 20.30 -5.03
C GLY A 11 7.89 19.18 -4.37
N LEU A 12 8.44 17.96 -4.26
CA LEU A 12 7.78 16.89 -3.51
C LEU A 12 7.64 17.22 -2.01
N LYS A 13 8.68 17.82 -1.40
CA LYS A 13 8.64 18.27 -0.01
C LYS A 13 7.60 19.38 0.19
N ALA A 14 7.51 20.33 -0.72
CA ALA A 14 6.50 21.38 -0.71
C ALA A 14 5.08 20.81 -0.84
N ALA A 15 4.88 19.84 -1.73
CA ALA A 15 3.60 19.13 -1.87
C ALA A 15 3.21 18.38 -0.58
N CYS A 16 4.15 17.68 0.06
CA CYS A 16 3.92 17.04 1.35
C CYS A 16 3.54 18.06 2.44
N GLY A 17 4.25 19.21 2.50
CA GLY A 17 3.98 20.27 3.46
C GLY A 17 2.59 20.90 3.27
N ARG A 18 2.16 21.07 2.02
CA ARG A 18 0.82 21.58 1.68
C ARG A 18 -0.29 20.61 2.07
N VAL A 19 -0.13 19.32 1.76
CA VAL A 19 -1.06 18.28 2.22
C VAL A 19 -1.17 18.29 3.74
N GLY A 20 -0.05 18.53 4.42
CA GLY A 20 -0.02 18.70 5.86
C GLY A 20 -0.30 17.40 6.62
N PRO A 21 -0.52 17.48 7.93
CA PRO A 21 -0.67 16.31 8.79
C PRO A 21 -2.04 15.65 8.61
N ALA A 22 -2.13 14.36 8.97
CA ALA A 22 -3.33 13.55 8.74
C ALA A 22 -4.62 14.12 9.35
N GLN A 23 -4.53 14.87 10.45
CA GLN A 23 -5.71 15.46 11.09
C GLN A 23 -6.42 16.49 10.21
N ASN A 24 -5.73 17.02 9.18
CA ASN A 24 -6.25 18.06 8.30
C ASN A 24 -6.84 17.51 6.99
N TRP A 25 -6.90 16.18 6.79
CA TRP A 25 -7.30 15.56 5.51
C TRP A 25 -8.82 15.52 5.28
N GLY A 26 -9.60 16.38 5.94
CA GLY A 26 -11.05 16.44 5.80
C GLY A 26 -11.71 15.10 6.13
N ASP A 27 -12.52 14.56 5.21
CA ASP A 27 -13.20 13.26 5.39
C ASP A 27 -12.24 12.08 5.58
N LEU A 28 -10.97 12.22 5.17
CA LEU A 28 -9.94 11.18 5.29
C LEU A 28 -9.11 11.30 6.58
N HIS A 29 -9.44 12.21 7.50
CA HIS A 29 -8.65 12.44 8.72
C HIS A 29 -8.50 11.18 9.60
N GLY A 30 -9.54 10.35 9.68
CA GLY A 30 -9.53 9.11 10.46
C GLY A 30 -8.79 7.95 9.78
N TRP A 31 -8.62 8.00 8.47
CA TRP A 31 -8.13 6.86 7.68
C TRP A 31 -6.71 6.44 8.05
N SER A 32 -5.80 7.40 8.27
CA SER A 32 -4.43 7.06 8.69
C SER A 32 -4.40 6.38 10.06
N GLU A 33 -5.31 6.71 10.98
CA GLU A 33 -5.37 6.06 12.29
C GLU A 33 -5.97 4.65 12.18
N GLU A 34 -6.94 4.43 11.29
CA GLU A 34 -7.46 3.09 10.98
C GLU A 34 -6.37 2.19 10.41
N VAL A 35 -5.59 2.70 9.45
CA VAL A 35 -4.43 1.99 8.89
C VAL A 35 -3.39 1.69 9.98
N ALA A 36 -3.12 2.63 10.90
CA ALA A 36 -2.18 2.42 12.00
C ALA A 36 -2.63 1.29 12.94
N LYS A 37 -3.91 1.31 13.35
CA LYS A 37 -4.50 0.26 14.20
C LYS A 37 -4.47 -1.10 13.52
N PHE A 38 -4.74 -1.14 12.22
CA PHE A 38 -4.71 -2.37 11.45
C PHE A 38 -3.30 -2.95 11.32
N ILE A 39 -2.29 -2.12 11.01
CA ILE A 39 -0.88 -2.56 10.98
C ILE A 39 -0.46 -3.09 12.35
N GLN A 40 -0.86 -2.41 13.43
CA GLN A 40 -0.56 -2.86 14.79
C GLN A 40 -1.19 -4.22 15.07
N LEU A 41 -2.47 -4.41 14.76
CA LEU A 41 -3.16 -5.69 14.88
C LEU A 41 -2.44 -6.80 14.11
N VAL A 42 -2.09 -6.56 12.84
CA VAL A 42 -1.37 -7.54 12.02
C VAL A 42 -0.05 -7.92 12.69
N ARG A 43 0.73 -6.95 13.15
CA ARG A 43 2.03 -7.19 13.81
C ARG A 43 1.92 -7.95 15.14
N ASP A 44 0.91 -7.66 15.94
CA ASP A 44 0.73 -8.27 17.25
C ASP A 44 0.13 -9.68 17.18
N THR A 45 -0.46 -10.05 16.03
CA THR A 45 -1.04 -11.37 15.82
C THR A 45 0.05 -12.39 15.49
N ASN A 46 0.13 -13.47 16.28
CA ASN A 46 1.05 -14.58 16.08
C ASN A 46 0.66 -15.46 14.87
N GLU A 47 1.52 -16.40 14.48
CA GLU A 47 1.29 -17.26 13.31
C GLU A 47 0.01 -18.11 13.41
N GLU A 48 -0.28 -18.69 14.58
CA GLU A 48 -1.46 -19.54 14.80
C GLU A 48 -2.74 -18.76 14.56
N ASP A 49 -2.87 -17.60 15.21
CA ASP A 49 -4.02 -16.71 15.07
C ASP A 49 -4.12 -16.14 13.64
N ARG A 50 -2.99 -15.88 12.98
CA ARG A 50 -2.96 -15.46 11.57
C ARG A 50 -3.49 -16.54 10.62
N SER A 51 -3.40 -17.82 11.00
CA SER A 51 -3.93 -18.94 10.21
C SER A 51 -5.44 -19.15 10.37
N SER A 52 -6.06 -18.45 11.33
CA SER A 52 -7.50 -18.53 11.59
C SER A 52 -8.33 -17.98 10.44
N SER A 53 -9.57 -18.46 10.33
CA SER A 53 -10.53 -17.97 9.33
C SER A 53 -10.81 -16.48 9.51
N ASP A 54 -10.97 -16.05 10.75
CA ASP A 54 -11.40 -14.69 11.09
C ASP A 54 -10.29 -13.68 10.79
N PHE A 55 -9.04 -14.00 11.13
CA PHE A 55 -7.91 -13.14 10.79
C PHE A 55 -7.74 -13.02 9.28
N GLN A 56 -7.84 -14.13 8.54
CA GLN A 56 -7.72 -14.11 7.08
C GLN A 56 -8.89 -13.34 6.44
N TRP A 57 -10.12 -13.48 6.94
CA TRP A 57 -11.23 -12.66 6.48
C TRP A 57 -10.97 -11.17 6.71
N MET A 58 -10.51 -10.81 7.90
CA MET A 58 -10.16 -9.44 8.26
C MET A 58 -9.05 -8.89 7.34
N LEU A 59 -7.99 -9.66 7.09
CA LEU A 59 -6.85 -9.29 6.26
C LEU A 59 -7.22 -9.04 4.78
N TRP A 60 -8.16 -9.81 4.25
CA TRP A 60 -8.52 -9.79 2.82
C TRP A 60 -9.76 -8.96 2.49
N GLU A 61 -10.72 -8.89 3.40
CA GLU A 61 -12.03 -8.25 3.16
C GLU A 61 -12.19 -6.93 3.93
N THR A 62 -11.75 -6.85 5.19
CA THR A 62 -11.98 -5.66 6.04
C THR A 62 -10.75 -4.74 6.15
N ASN A 63 -9.75 -4.95 5.31
CA ASN A 63 -8.48 -4.23 5.33
C ASN A 63 -8.64 -2.74 4.96
N PRO A 64 -8.27 -1.77 5.82
CA PRO A 64 -8.46 -0.34 5.53
C PRO A 64 -7.46 0.22 4.51
N ILE A 65 -6.48 -0.57 4.05
CA ILE A 65 -5.56 -0.17 2.99
C ILE A 65 -6.34 -0.06 1.69
N ALA A 66 -6.15 1.08 1.01
CA ALA A 66 -6.94 1.57 -0.13
C ALA A 66 -8.42 1.76 0.24
N HIS A 67 -8.89 3.01 0.22
CA HIS A 67 -10.29 3.34 0.53
C HIS A 67 -11.25 2.49 -0.31
N VAL A 68 -12.21 1.87 0.38
CA VAL A 68 -13.05 0.75 -0.07
C VAL A 68 -13.90 1.14 -1.29
N GLY A 69 -13.96 0.26 -2.29
CA GLY A 69 -14.86 0.38 -3.45
C GLY A 69 -14.46 -0.41 -4.70
N GLN A 70 -13.19 -0.86 -4.80
CA GLN A 70 -12.61 -1.30 -6.09
C GLN A 70 -12.19 -2.78 -6.16
N CYS A 71 -12.95 -3.73 -5.61
CA CYS A 71 -12.79 -5.14 -6.01
C CYS A 71 -14.03 -5.98 -5.73
N ARG A 72 -14.67 -6.53 -6.77
CA ARG A 72 -15.83 -7.44 -6.66
C ARG A 72 -15.45 -8.92 -6.72
N ILE A 73 -14.18 -9.23 -6.93
CA ILE A 73 -13.71 -10.62 -7.04
C ILE A 73 -13.58 -11.17 -5.61
N SER A 74 -14.39 -12.17 -5.31
CA SER A 74 -14.36 -12.86 -4.01
C SER A 74 -13.14 -13.77 -3.92
N VAL A 75 -12.51 -13.79 -2.74
CA VAL A 75 -11.47 -14.76 -2.37
C VAL A 75 -11.98 -15.77 -1.32
N ALA A 76 -13.27 -15.75 -0.99
CA ALA A 76 -13.85 -16.53 0.11
C ALA A 76 -13.48 -18.02 0.05
N SER A 77 -13.51 -18.64 -1.15
CA SER A 77 -13.11 -20.04 -1.32
C SER A 77 -11.67 -20.32 -0.90
N ALA A 78 -10.74 -19.39 -1.16
CA ALA A 78 -9.35 -19.51 -0.70
C ALA A 78 -9.25 -19.35 0.83
N LEU A 79 -10.08 -18.48 1.42
CA LEU A 79 -10.10 -18.26 2.87
C LEU A 79 -10.72 -19.43 3.65
N HIS A 80 -11.56 -20.25 2.99
CA HIS A 80 -12.05 -21.50 3.56
C HIS A 80 -11.03 -22.64 3.48
N ASP A 81 -10.00 -22.53 2.64
CA ASP A 81 -8.97 -23.55 2.50
C ASP A 81 -7.90 -23.42 3.61
N PRO A 82 -7.79 -24.40 4.52
CA PRO A 82 -6.85 -24.31 5.64
C PRO A 82 -5.38 -24.40 5.20
N HIS A 83 -5.09 -24.91 4.01
CA HIS A 83 -3.71 -24.93 3.50
C HIS A 83 -3.26 -23.55 3.04
N PHE A 84 -4.13 -22.82 2.32
CA PHE A 84 -3.90 -21.44 1.92
C PHE A 84 -3.70 -20.54 3.14
N ARG A 85 -4.58 -20.64 4.14
CA ARG A 85 -4.48 -19.83 5.36
C ARG A 85 -3.19 -20.07 6.13
N ARG A 86 -2.84 -21.33 6.40
CA ARG A 86 -1.60 -21.69 7.10
C ARG A 86 -0.36 -21.21 6.34
N TRP A 87 -0.32 -21.48 5.04
CA TRP A 87 0.79 -21.04 4.20
C TRP A 87 0.96 -19.52 4.23
N LEU A 88 -0.13 -18.74 4.10
CA LEU A 88 -0.03 -17.29 4.11
C LEU A 88 0.37 -16.77 5.50
N ALA A 89 -0.14 -17.39 6.57
CA ALA A 89 0.26 -17.07 7.94
C ALA A 89 1.76 -17.26 8.13
N GLU A 90 2.30 -18.46 7.85
CA GLU A 90 3.74 -18.76 7.89
C GLU A 90 4.54 -17.77 7.05
N ARG A 91 4.14 -17.56 5.79
CA ARG A 91 4.84 -16.67 4.86
C ARG A 91 4.85 -15.23 5.34
N SER A 92 3.78 -14.78 6.01
CA SER A 92 3.64 -13.42 6.54
C SER A 92 4.51 -13.14 7.77
N MET A 93 5.08 -14.17 8.40
CA MET A 93 6.02 -14.02 9.52
C MET A 93 7.44 -13.71 9.04
N ALA A 94 7.72 -13.88 7.74
CA ALA A 94 9.03 -13.61 7.18
C ALA A 94 9.39 -12.12 7.24
N GLY A 95 10.58 -11.83 7.77
CA GLY A 95 11.09 -10.46 7.87
C GLY A 95 11.38 -9.84 6.50
N LEU A 96 11.02 -8.56 6.35
CA LEU A 96 11.30 -7.80 5.15
C LEU A 96 12.80 -7.45 5.06
N PRO A 97 13.48 -7.71 3.94
CA PRO A 97 14.86 -7.28 3.75
C PRO A 97 15.03 -5.75 3.82
N THR A 98 16.18 -5.29 4.33
CA THR A 98 16.48 -3.87 4.52
C THR A 98 17.05 -3.19 3.26
N ALA A 99 17.80 -3.94 2.43
CA ALA A 99 18.35 -3.43 1.18
C ALA A 99 17.30 -3.42 0.06
N SER A 100 17.32 -2.39 -0.80
CA SER A 100 16.29 -2.14 -1.81
C SER A 100 16.09 -3.29 -2.81
N ALA A 101 17.18 -3.79 -3.42
CA ALA A 101 17.06 -4.88 -4.41
C ALA A 101 16.56 -6.22 -3.79
N PRO A 102 17.11 -6.72 -2.66
CA PRO A 102 16.56 -7.90 -1.98
C PRO A 102 15.12 -7.72 -1.50
N ARG A 103 14.75 -6.50 -1.06
CA ARG A 103 13.38 -6.18 -0.64
C ARG A 103 12.40 -6.31 -1.80
N LEU A 104 12.73 -5.75 -2.96
CA LEU A 104 11.89 -5.85 -4.15
C LEU A 104 11.77 -7.30 -4.64
N ALA A 105 12.86 -8.07 -4.62
CA ALA A 105 12.83 -9.49 -4.97
C ALA A 105 11.90 -10.28 -4.03
N PHE A 106 12.02 -10.07 -2.71
CA PHE A 106 11.15 -10.68 -1.71
C PHE A 106 9.66 -10.38 -1.96
N LEU A 107 9.32 -9.13 -2.26
CA LEU A 107 7.93 -8.73 -2.53
C LEU A 107 7.41 -9.35 -3.84
N ARG A 108 8.24 -9.42 -4.88
CA ARG A 108 7.90 -10.08 -6.15
C ARG A 108 7.62 -11.56 -5.96
N ASP A 109 8.45 -12.24 -5.19
CA ASP A 109 8.27 -13.65 -4.87
C ASP A 109 6.99 -13.87 -4.07
N LEU A 110 6.75 -13.07 -3.02
CA LEU A 110 5.52 -13.12 -2.24
C LEU A 110 4.28 -12.93 -3.11
N HIS A 111 4.27 -11.90 -3.97
CA HIS A 111 3.16 -11.62 -4.88
C HIS A 111 2.91 -12.78 -5.84
N ARG A 112 3.96 -13.29 -6.49
CA ARG A 112 3.86 -14.43 -7.40
C ARG A 112 3.31 -15.67 -6.71
N ASP A 113 3.77 -15.96 -5.49
CA ASP A 113 3.34 -17.14 -4.75
C ASP A 113 1.87 -17.02 -4.31
N ILE A 114 1.42 -15.81 -3.90
CA ILE A 114 0.02 -15.53 -3.61
C ILE A 114 -0.84 -15.77 -4.85
N GLU A 115 -0.45 -15.22 -6.01
CA GLU A 115 -1.19 -15.40 -7.26
C GLU A 115 -1.26 -16.86 -7.69
N ALA A 116 -0.14 -17.58 -7.63
CA ALA A 116 -0.05 -18.98 -8.00
C ALA A 116 -0.97 -19.87 -7.14
N ARG A 117 -1.19 -19.50 -5.87
CA ARG A 117 -2.10 -20.21 -4.98
C ARG A 117 -3.55 -19.77 -5.14
N LEU A 118 -3.79 -18.48 -5.39
CA LEU A 118 -5.14 -17.96 -5.60
C LEU A 118 -5.76 -18.42 -6.92
N VAL A 119 -4.97 -18.66 -7.97
CA VAL A 119 -5.49 -18.95 -9.32
C VAL A 119 -6.45 -20.14 -9.34
N GLY A 120 -6.23 -21.15 -8.48
CA GLY A 120 -7.12 -22.30 -8.34
C GLY A 120 -8.50 -21.97 -7.76
N PHE A 121 -8.63 -20.85 -7.04
CA PHE A 121 -9.87 -20.43 -6.39
C PHE A 121 -10.61 -19.33 -7.17
N VAL A 122 -9.88 -18.43 -7.82
CA VAL A 122 -10.45 -17.23 -8.49
C VAL A 122 -10.48 -17.36 -10.02
N GLY A 123 -9.85 -18.40 -10.57
CA GLY A 123 -9.74 -18.63 -12.01
C GLY A 123 -9.01 -17.49 -12.72
N ARG A 124 -9.54 -17.06 -13.88
CA ARG A 124 -8.91 -16.04 -14.74
C ARG A 124 -9.00 -14.60 -14.20
N ARG A 125 -9.82 -14.35 -13.18
CA ARG A 125 -10.04 -12.99 -12.64
C ARG A 125 -9.25 -12.85 -11.35
N MET A 126 -7.96 -12.54 -11.46
CA MET A 126 -7.10 -12.36 -10.29
C MET A 126 -7.45 -11.04 -9.56
N PRO A 127 -7.73 -11.06 -8.24
CA PRO A 127 -8.04 -9.87 -7.46
C PRO A 127 -6.77 -9.09 -7.08
N HIS A 128 -6.02 -8.58 -8.07
CA HIS A 128 -4.72 -7.91 -7.82
C HIS A 128 -4.81 -6.78 -6.78
N LEU A 129 -5.90 -6.02 -6.76
CA LEU A 129 -6.09 -4.96 -5.76
C LEU A 129 -6.14 -5.52 -4.32
N LYS A 130 -6.79 -6.67 -4.10
CA LYS A 130 -6.78 -7.34 -2.79
C LYS A 130 -5.39 -7.86 -2.45
N VAL A 131 -4.69 -8.45 -3.42
CA VAL A 131 -3.32 -8.94 -3.24
C VAL A 131 -2.39 -7.79 -2.81
N PHE A 132 -2.43 -6.63 -3.47
CA PHE A 132 -1.61 -5.49 -3.06
C PHE A 132 -1.98 -4.94 -1.68
N ARG A 133 -3.28 -4.90 -1.32
CA ARG A 133 -3.73 -4.51 0.03
C ARG A 133 -3.17 -5.43 1.11
N VAL A 134 -3.15 -6.74 0.84
CA VAL A 134 -2.58 -7.73 1.75
C VAL A 134 -1.08 -7.55 1.88
N ILE A 135 -0.34 -7.47 0.77
CA ILE A 135 1.12 -7.27 0.81
C ILE A 135 1.47 -5.96 1.53
N ALA A 136 0.71 -4.90 1.30
CA ALA A 136 0.91 -3.63 1.99
C ALA A 136 0.65 -3.71 3.50
N ALA A 137 -0.33 -4.50 3.93
CA ALA A 137 -0.60 -4.73 5.35
C ALA A 137 0.53 -5.52 6.03
N LEU A 138 1.08 -6.52 5.32
CA LEU A 138 2.15 -7.36 5.83
C LEU A 138 3.51 -6.65 5.84
N HIS A 139 3.76 -5.75 4.87
CA HIS A 139 5.04 -5.07 4.67
C HIS A 139 4.86 -3.55 4.50
N PRO A 140 4.33 -2.85 5.52
CA PRO A 140 4.01 -1.42 5.47
C PRO A 140 5.23 -0.53 5.23
N GLU A 141 6.43 -1.00 5.51
CA GLU A 141 7.69 -0.28 5.31
C GLU A 141 8.02 -0.10 3.82
N ALA A 142 7.56 -1.00 2.95
CA ALA A 142 7.90 -1.02 1.53
C ALA A 142 6.77 -0.60 0.60
N MET A 143 5.53 -0.59 1.10
CA MET A 143 4.34 -0.43 0.29
C MET A 143 3.61 0.88 0.60
N THR A 144 2.87 1.40 -0.38
CA THR A 144 1.94 2.52 -0.20
C THR A 144 0.51 2.00 -0.04
N THR A 145 -0.45 2.84 0.40
CA THR A 145 -1.87 2.45 0.38
C THR A 145 -2.53 2.53 -1.00
N ILE A 146 -1.86 3.05 -2.03
CA ILE A 146 -2.36 3.09 -3.41
C ILE A 146 -2.32 1.70 -4.04
N ALA A 147 -3.35 0.88 -3.84
CA ALA A 147 -3.42 -0.47 -4.41
C ALA A 147 -3.88 -0.52 -5.89
N SER A 148 -4.36 0.60 -6.45
CA SER A 148 -4.70 0.71 -7.86
C SER A 148 -3.43 0.88 -8.71
N ARG A 149 -3.22 -0.04 -9.66
CA ARG A 149 -2.09 0.00 -10.60
C ARG A 149 -2.05 1.31 -11.40
N GLU A 150 -3.23 1.78 -11.82
CA GLU A 150 -3.38 3.00 -12.61
C GLU A 150 -2.98 4.24 -11.81
N HIS A 151 -3.53 4.39 -10.61
CA HIS A 151 -3.23 5.54 -9.75
C HIS A 151 -1.77 5.57 -9.32
N LEU A 152 -1.20 4.39 -9.03
CA LEU A 152 0.21 4.30 -8.68
C LEU A 152 1.10 4.61 -9.89
N ALA A 153 0.74 4.14 -11.09
CA ALA A 153 1.44 4.50 -12.33
C ALA A 153 1.38 6.01 -12.62
N GLU A 154 0.22 6.63 -12.42
CA GLU A 154 0.04 8.08 -12.54
C GLU A 154 0.97 8.84 -11.60
N LEU A 155 1.00 8.49 -10.31
CA LEU A 155 1.88 9.13 -9.35
C LEU A 155 3.36 8.97 -9.75
N THR A 156 3.79 7.77 -10.15
CA THR A 156 5.18 7.57 -10.59
C THR A 156 5.56 8.39 -11.82
N ARG A 157 4.64 8.59 -12.76
CA ARG A 157 4.85 9.46 -13.92
C ARG A 157 4.93 10.93 -13.51
N ALA A 158 4.03 11.39 -12.64
CA ALA A 158 4.05 12.75 -12.13
C ALA A 158 5.33 13.07 -11.35
N MET A 159 5.90 12.06 -10.66
CA MET A 159 7.17 12.17 -9.95
C MET A 159 8.41 11.97 -10.85
N GLY A 160 8.25 11.83 -12.17
CA GLY A 160 9.37 11.80 -13.12
C GLY A 160 10.15 10.49 -13.16
N ALA A 161 9.51 9.34 -12.93
CA ALA A 161 10.19 8.05 -13.11
C ALA A 161 10.78 7.93 -14.53
N GLY A 162 12.11 7.85 -14.61
CA GLY A 162 12.85 7.87 -15.89
C GLY A 162 12.68 6.64 -16.78
N ARG A 163 11.94 5.62 -16.31
CA ARG A 163 11.54 4.45 -17.09
C ARG A 163 10.22 3.88 -16.56
N PRO A 164 9.51 3.06 -17.35
CA PRO A 164 8.43 2.24 -16.84
C PRO A 164 8.93 1.35 -15.68
N LEU A 165 8.21 1.40 -14.57
CA LEU A 165 8.41 0.56 -13.39
C LEU A 165 7.30 -0.49 -13.33
N GLU A 166 7.62 -1.68 -12.82
CA GLU A 166 6.62 -2.70 -12.49
C GLU A 166 5.79 -2.32 -11.25
N ASP A 167 4.63 -2.94 -11.04
CA ASP A 167 3.69 -2.50 -9.99
C ASP A 167 4.31 -2.50 -8.57
N LEU A 168 4.99 -3.56 -8.16
CA LEU A 168 5.67 -3.62 -6.86
C LEU A 168 6.87 -2.67 -6.79
N GLU A 169 7.56 -2.49 -7.91
CA GLU A 169 8.67 -1.56 -8.00
C GLU A 169 8.19 -0.11 -7.82
N ARG A 170 7.02 0.24 -8.36
CA ARG A 170 6.40 1.56 -8.14
C ARG A 170 6.13 1.80 -6.66
N HIS A 171 5.61 0.81 -5.94
CA HIS A 171 5.37 0.95 -4.49
C HIS A 171 6.67 1.28 -3.75
N VAL A 172 7.71 0.47 -3.93
CA VAL A 172 9.00 0.66 -3.28
C VAL A 172 9.63 2.00 -3.66
N TRP A 173 9.64 2.32 -4.95
CA TRP A 173 10.23 3.56 -5.47
C TRP A 173 9.51 4.81 -4.93
N VAL A 174 8.17 4.80 -4.91
CA VAL A 174 7.40 5.91 -4.32
C VAL A 174 7.73 6.03 -2.84
N ARG A 175 7.74 4.92 -2.08
CA ARG A 175 8.07 4.96 -0.65
C ARG A 175 9.47 5.55 -0.40
N GLU A 176 10.47 5.14 -1.16
CA GLU A 176 11.84 5.67 -1.07
C GLU A 176 11.92 7.16 -1.40
N ARG A 177 11.21 7.63 -2.44
CA ARG A 177 11.14 9.06 -2.79
C ARG A 177 10.53 9.91 -1.68
N PHE A 178 9.45 9.43 -1.06
CA PHE A 178 8.84 10.12 0.08
C PHE A 178 9.78 10.11 1.28
N ASP A 179 10.34 8.96 1.65
CA ASP A 179 11.25 8.85 2.79
C ASP A 179 12.50 9.75 2.65
N ALA A 180 12.97 9.99 1.41
CA ALA A 180 14.06 10.93 1.15
C ALA A 180 13.72 12.39 1.48
N VAL A 181 12.44 12.80 1.42
CA VAL A 181 12.03 14.21 1.64
C VAL A 181 11.40 14.48 3.00
N ILE A 182 10.74 13.48 3.61
CA ILE A 182 10.16 13.57 4.97
C ILE A 182 11.04 12.92 6.05
N GLY A 183 12.24 12.46 5.69
CA GLY A 183 13.21 11.82 6.60
C GLY A 183 12.89 10.36 6.90
N LEU A 184 13.75 9.69 7.66
CA LEU A 184 13.59 8.26 8.01
C LEU A 184 12.43 8.04 8.99
N PRO A 185 11.75 6.88 8.93
CA PRO A 185 10.62 6.58 9.80
C PRO A 185 11.01 6.51 11.27
N VAL A 186 10.22 7.16 12.11
CA VAL A 186 10.12 6.83 13.53
C VAL A 186 9.35 5.51 13.64
N ARG A 187 9.75 4.62 14.54
CA ARG A 187 9.31 3.21 14.55
C ARG A 187 7.84 2.98 14.99
N SER A 188 7.00 4.02 15.04
CA SER A 188 5.60 3.86 15.44
C SER A 188 4.72 3.40 14.26
N THR A 189 3.65 2.66 14.54
CA THR A 189 2.64 2.27 13.54
C THR A 189 1.88 3.46 12.97
N ARG A 190 1.72 4.54 13.74
CA ARG A 190 1.14 5.81 13.27
C ARG A 190 2.01 6.48 12.21
N ASP A 191 3.32 6.56 12.43
CA ASP A 191 4.24 7.17 11.47
C ASP A 191 4.30 6.35 10.18
N LEU A 192 4.27 5.02 10.30
CA LEU A 192 4.18 4.14 9.14
C LEU A 192 2.87 4.31 8.37
N ALA A 193 1.73 4.35 9.06
CA ALA A 193 0.44 4.56 8.41
C ALA A 193 0.37 5.91 7.69
N PHE A 194 0.86 6.99 8.31
CA PHE A 194 0.97 8.30 7.68
C PHE A 194 1.82 8.22 6.41
N ARG A 195 2.97 7.56 6.48
CA ARG A 195 3.88 7.35 5.35
C ARG A 195 3.26 6.54 4.21
N MET A 196 2.47 5.52 4.52
CA MET A 196 1.79 4.72 3.50
C MET A 196 0.67 5.49 2.81
N THR A 197 -0.03 6.36 3.55
CA THR A 197 -1.22 7.09 3.09
C THR A 197 -0.89 8.42 2.41
N LEU A 198 0.19 9.09 2.81
CA LEU A 198 0.63 10.38 2.27
C LEU A 198 0.77 10.40 0.73
N PRO A 199 1.30 9.37 0.05
CA PRO A 199 1.35 9.32 -1.41
C PRO A 199 -0.02 9.50 -2.09
N TRP A 200 -1.08 8.94 -1.51
CA TRP A 200 -2.43 9.11 -2.03
C TRP A 200 -2.90 10.55 -1.89
N MET A 201 -2.62 11.17 -0.76
CA MET A 201 -3.00 12.56 -0.49
C MET A 201 -2.27 13.55 -1.41
N VAL A 202 -0.98 13.31 -1.68
CA VAL A 202 -0.21 14.09 -2.66
C VAL A 202 -0.76 13.90 -4.07
N LEU A 203 -1.15 12.68 -4.46
CA LEU A 203 -1.78 12.45 -5.77
C LEU A 203 -3.11 13.20 -5.90
N LEU A 204 -3.97 13.16 -4.87
CA LEU A 204 -5.24 13.89 -4.86
C LEU A 204 -5.03 15.41 -4.97
N ASP A 205 -4.08 15.96 -4.22
CA ASP A 205 -3.76 17.38 -4.30
C ASP A 205 -3.16 17.77 -5.66
N HIS A 206 -2.28 16.93 -6.23
CA HIS A 206 -1.71 17.14 -7.55
C HIS A 206 -2.79 17.16 -8.65
N ARG A 207 -3.77 16.24 -8.59
CA ARG A 207 -4.92 16.22 -9.52
C ARG A 207 -5.77 17.48 -9.42
N LYS A 208 -6.09 17.91 -8.20
CA LYS A 208 -6.84 19.16 -7.95
C LYS A 208 -6.14 20.40 -8.51
N GLN A 209 -4.81 20.41 -8.53
CA GLN A 209 -4.03 21.50 -9.11
C GLN A 209 -3.99 21.47 -10.64
N ALA A 210 -4.19 20.30 -11.25
CA ALA A 210 -4.17 20.12 -12.70
C ALA A 210 -5.54 20.40 -13.37
N GLU A 211 -6.64 20.47 -12.60
CA GLU A 211 -7.96 20.84 -13.12
C GLU A 211 -7.99 22.35 -13.46
N PRO A 212 -8.41 22.74 -14.68
CA PRO A 212 -8.58 24.14 -15.03
C PRO A 212 -9.70 24.75 -14.18
N SER A 213 -9.47 25.93 -13.59
CA SER A 213 -10.50 26.67 -12.86
C SER A 213 -11.75 26.83 -13.74
N PRO A 214 -12.96 26.53 -13.24
CA PRO A 214 -14.18 26.85 -13.96
C PRO A 214 -14.25 28.38 -14.09
N HIS A 215 -14.19 28.85 -15.34
CA HIS A 215 -14.46 30.25 -15.70
C HIS A 215 -15.94 30.57 -15.59
#